data_AF-A0A2V2X281-F1
#
_entry.id   AF-A0A2V2X281-F1
#
_cell.length_a   1.000
_cell.length_b   1.000
_cell.length_c   1.000
_cell.angle_alpha   90.00
_cell.angle_beta   90.00
_cell.angle_gamma   90.00
#
_symmetry.space_group_name_H-M   'P 1'
#
loop_
_entity.id
_entity.type
_entity.pdbx_description
1 polymer ?
#
loop_
_entity_poly.entity_id
_entity_poly.type
_entity_poly.pdbx_seq_one_letter_code
_entity_poly.pdbx_strand_id
1 'polypeptide(L)'
;MPRGGRHAGGADTAPNGIQGQPRNSPDNYLGNCGVTTVVHPLRATPPLVRVDVWIDNMRSAGSRSGATLWEAQVLRNADGRHATIGEDSESGAAQYTFLWVQFDHTHRAVSLSDKFVWSVRAMSALKSLTIAEMEVVASRFLPAAAILCTRLCAYYFFIKAVRQRLSALNRGLC
;
A
#
# COMPACT_ATOMS: atom_id res chain seq x y z
N MET A 1 -63.43 -18.65 2.53
CA MET A 1 -62.28 -19.49 2.93
C MET A 1 -61.12 -18.59 3.35
N PRO A 2 -60.63 -18.62 4.59
CA PRO A 2 -59.37 -17.98 4.97
C PRO A 2 -58.25 -19.03 5.09
N ARG A 3 -57.12 -18.81 4.42
CA ARG A 3 -55.83 -19.45 4.72
C ARG A 3 -54.93 -18.28 5.17
N GLY A 4 -54.43 -18.24 6.40
CA GLY A 4 -53.56 -19.22 7.04
C GLY A 4 -52.17 -18.58 7.09
N GLY A 5 -51.76 -18.08 8.26
CA GLY A 5 -50.65 -17.14 8.42
C GLY A 5 -49.24 -17.74 8.44
N ARG A 6 -48.24 -16.89 8.71
CA ARG A 6 -47.16 -17.06 9.71
C ARG A 6 -46.13 -15.93 9.61
N HIS A 7 -45.69 -15.48 10.78
CA HIS A 7 -44.52 -14.64 11.01
C HIS A 7 -43.21 -15.38 10.67
N ALA A 8 -42.28 -14.64 10.07
CA ALA A 8 -40.82 -14.64 10.29
C ALA A 8 -40.30 -13.38 9.57
N GLY A 9 -39.59 -12.42 10.15
CA GLY A 9 -38.49 -12.57 11.09
C GLY A 9 -37.19 -12.66 10.27
N GLY A 10 -36.53 -11.53 10.02
CA GLY A 10 -35.27 -11.50 9.27
C GLY A 10 -34.91 -10.09 8.82
N ALA A 11 -34.39 -9.29 9.74
CA ALA A 11 -33.66 -8.09 9.39
C ALA A 11 -32.31 -8.52 8.80
N ASP A 12 -32.11 -8.32 7.50
CA ASP A 12 -30.79 -8.43 6.89
C ASP A 12 -29.98 -7.17 7.23
N THR A 13 -29.39 -7.15 8.43
CA THR A 13 -28.26 -6.27 8.72
C THR A 13 -27.04 -6.80 7.98
N ALA A 14 -26.84 -6.34 6.75
CA ALA A 14 -25.56 -6.42 6.07
C ALA A 14 -24.51 -5.62 6.87
N PRO A 15 -23.30 -6.17 7.11
CA PRO A 15 -22.30 -5.48 7.90
C PRO A 15 -21.76 -4.29 7.12
N ASN A 16 -21.64 -3.17 7.83
CA ASN A 16 -21.03 -1.91 7.37
C ASN A 16 -19.70 -2.15 6.65
N GLY A 17 -19.73 -2.32 5.33
CA GLY A 17 -18.59 -2.09 4.47
C GLY A 17 -18.38 -0.59 4.38
N ILE A 18 -17.29 -0.09 4.97
CA ILE A 18 -16.90 1.31 4.77
C ILE A 18 -16.51 1.47 3.31
N GLN A 19 -17.49 1.81 2.48
CA GLN A 19 -17.32 2.12 1.07
C GLN A 19 -16.77 3.55 0.98
N GLY A 20 -15.44 3.67 1.11
CA GLY A 20 -14.73 4.92 0.85
C GLY A 20 -14.85 5.28 -0.63
N GLN A 21 -15.54 6.38 -0.92
CA GLN A 21 -15.51 7.01 -2.25
C GLN A 21 -14.05 7.38 -2.57
N PRO A 22 -13.51 7.12 -3.78
CA PRO A 22 -12.12 7.45 -4.10
C PRO A 22 -12.01 8.95 -4.33
N ARG A 23 -11.99 9.71 -3.24
CA ARG A 23 -11.57 11.10 -3.25
C ARG A 23 -10.08 11.12 -3.04
N ASN A 24 -9.38 11.19 -4.17
CA ASN A 24 -7.93 11.32 -4.27
C ASN A 24 -7.21 10.09 -3.71
N SER A 25 -6.27 9.56 -4.49
CA SER A 25 -5.26 8.64 -3.98
C SER A 25 -4.70 9.22 -2.66
N PRO A 26 -4.36 8.40 -1.64
CA PRO A 26 -3.72 8.89 -0.43
C PRO A 26 -2.32 9.40 -0.77
N ASP A 27 -2.27 10.59 -1.36
CA ASP A 27 -1.10 11.29 -1.91
C ASP A 27 -0.15 11.79 -0.79
N ASN A 28 -0.42 11.46 0.47
CA ASN A 28 0.26 12.07 1.62
C ASN A 28 1.13 11.11 2.45
N TYR A 29 1.25 9.82 2.09
CA TYR A 29 1.89 8.86 2.99
C TYR A 29 2.94 7.93 2.38
N LEU A 30 3.01 7.78 1.06
CA LEU A 30 4.00 6.90 0.40
C LEU A 30 4.96 7.65 -0.54
N GLY A 31 4.91 8.99 -0.56
CA GLY A 31 5.90 9.83 -1.21
C GLY A 31 7.03 10.18 -0.26
N ASN A 32 7.93 9.24 0.03
CA ASN A 32 9.21 9.60 0.65
C ASN A 32 10.37 8.93 -0.08
N CYS A 33 10.45 9.19 -1.38
CA CYS A 33 11.74 9.23 -2.04
C CYS A 33 12.30 10.62 -1.78
N GLY A 34 13.43 10.73 -1.06
CA GLY A 34 14.18 11.98 -1.01
C GLY A 34 14.35 12.47 -2.44
N VAL A 35 13.82 13.66 -2.72
CA VAL A 35 13.94 14.29 -4.04
C VAL A 35 15.44 14.50 -4.26
N THR A 36 16.07 13.57 -4.95
CA THR A 36 17.41 13.79 -5.46
C THR A 36 17.25 14.91 -6.49
N THR A 37 17.94 16.01 -6.24
CA THR A 37 17.79 17.29 -6.95
C THR A 37 18.12 17.18 -8.44
N VAL A 38 18.54 16.00 -8.94
CA VAL A 38 18.85 15.75 -10.34
C VAL A 38 18.44 14.32 -10.74
N VAL A 39 17.16 14.09 -11.02
CA VAL A 39 16.80 12.95 -11.86
C VAL A 39 17.19 13.32 -13.29
N HIS A 40 18.06 12.52 -13.91
CA HIS A 40 18.44 12.71 -15.30
C HIS A 40 17.17 12.85 -16.17
N PRO A 41 17.01 13.87 -17.04
CA PRO A 41 15.76 14.09 -17.77
C PRO A 41 15.26 12.87 -18.55
N LEU A 42 16.18 12.07 -19.12
CA LEU A 42 15.88 10.80 -19.79
C LEU A 42 15.43 9.65 -18.87
N ARG A 43 15.36 9.88 -17.55
CA ARG A 43 14.87 8.94 -16.53
C ARG A 43 13.70 9.51 -15.73
N ALA A 44 13.25 10.72 -16.08
CA ALA A 44 12.11 11.33 -15.45
C ALA A 44 10.82 10.68 -15.93
N THR A 45 9.87 10.55 -15.01
CA THR A 45 8.51 10.12 -15.28
C THR A 45 7.79 11.11 -16.20
N PRO A 46 6.95 10.65 -17.15
CA PRO A 46 6.06 11.55 -17.86
C PRO A 46 5.18 12.36 -16.87
N PRO A 47 4.90 13.65 -17.12
CA PRO A 47 4.24 14.54 -16.14
C PRO A 47 2.87 14.09 -15.64
N LEU A 48 2.17 13.23 -16.41
CA LEU A 48 0.83 12.74 -16.10
C LEU A 48 0.82 11.32 -15.53
N VAL A 49 1.99 10.68 -15.40
CA VAL A 49 2.12 9.36 -14.78
C VAL A 49 2.46 9.55 -13.32
N ARG A 50 1.57 9.07 -12.45
CA ARG A 50 1.81 8.96 -11.02
C ARG A 50 2.62 7.70 -10.76
N VAL A 51 3.61 7.79 -9.88
CA VAL A 51 4.44 6.67 -9.46
C VAL A 51 4.51 6.65 -7.96
N ASP A 52 4.22 5.49 -7.38
CA ASP A 52 4.40 5.23 -5.96
C ASP A 52 5.42 4.10 -5.79
N VAL A 53 6.39 4.32 -4.90
CA VAL A 53 7.48 3.37 -4.63
C VAL A 53 7.51 3.09 -3.14
N TRP A 54 7.61 1.82 -2.78
CA TRP A 54 7.79 1.40 -1.40
C TRP A 54 8.72 0.18 -1.33
N ILE A 55 9.90 0.38 -0.74
CA ILE A 55 10.98 -0.62 -0.64
C ILE A 55 11.31 -1.15 -2.04
N ASP A 56 10.80 -2.32 -2.37
CA ASP A 56 10.99 -3.10 -3.59
C ASP A 56 9.74 -3.11 -4.49
N ASN A 57 8.63 -2.54 -4.03
CA ASN A 57 7.37 -2.47 -4.76
C ASN A 57 7.25 -1.12 -5.47
N MET A 58 6.83 -1.15 -6.74
CA MET A 58 6.50 0.05 -7.50
C MET A 58 5.11 -0.12 -8.12
N ARG A 59 4.30 0.94 -8.11
CA ARG A 59 3.13 1.06 -8.98
C ARG A 59 3.19 2.34 -9.77
N SER A 60 2.60 2.32 -10.96
CA SER A 60 2.41 3.53 -11.75
C SER A 60 0.99 3.59 -12.30
N ALA A 61 0.42 4.79 -12.34
CA ALA A 61 -0.94 5.03 -12.79
C ALA A 61 -1.01 6.28 -13.65
N GLY A 62 -1.75 6.23 -14.75
CA GLY A 62 -1.87 7.34 -15.68
C GLY A 62 -2.70 6.96 -16.90
N SER A 63 -2.61 7.75 -17.96
CA SER A 63 -3.16 7.35 -19.26
C SER A 63 -2.50 6.04 -19.72
N ARG A 64 -3.23 5.21 -20.48
CA ARG A 64 -2.68 3.95 -21.00
C ARG A 64 -1.37 4.16 -21.75
N SER A 65 -1.32 5.14 -22.66
CA SER A 65 -0.11 5.48 -23.41
C SER A 65 1.03 5.97 -22.52
N GLY A 66 0.74 6.80 -21.51
CA GLY A 66 1.74 7.29 -20.56
C GLY A 66 2.29 6.20 -19.68
N ALA A 67 1.42 5.34 -19.13
CA ALA A 67 1.81 4.21 -18.28
C ALA A 67 2.65 3.19 -19.05
N THR A 68 2.26 2.82 -20.28
CA THR A 68 3.05 1.92 -21.14
C THR A 68 4.41 2.51 -21.50
N LEU A 69 4.47 3.81 -21.83
CA LEU A 69 5.75 4.48 -22.09
C LEU A 69 6.67 4.45 -20.86
N TRP A 70 6.12 4.75 -19.69
CA TRP A 70 6.84 4.75 -18.43
C TRP A 70 7.33 3.35 -18.06
N GLU A 71 6.49 2.33 -18.18
CA GLU A 71 6.84 0.94 -17.93
C GLU A 71 8.02 0.49 -18.79
N ALA A 72 7.96 0.76 -20.11
CA ALA A 72 9.08 0.44 -21.01
C ALA A 72 10.37 1.16 -20.60
N GLN A 73 10.28 2.37 -20.06
CA GLN A 73 11.44 3.12 -19.56
C GLN A 73 11.98 2.55 -18.25
N VAL A 74 11.11 2.13 -17.33
CA VAL A 74 11.51 1.45 -16.08
C VAL A 74 12.25 0.16 -16.38
N LEU A 75 11.73 -0.66 -17.30
CA LEU A 75 12.37 -1.92 -17.70
C LEU A 75 13.76 -1.68 -18.31
N ARG A 76 13.90 -0.72 -19.22
CA ARG A 76 15.21 -0.36 -19.80
C ARG A 76 16.19 0.16 -18.73
N ASN A 77 15.71 0.98 -17.79
CA ASN A 77 16.54 1.51 -16.71
C ASN A 77 16.99 0.40 -15.75
N ALA A 78 16.12 -0.56 -15.47
CA ALA A 78 16.42 -1.71 -14.63
C ALA A 78 17.46 -2.63 -15.29
N ASP A 79 17.27 -2.97 -16.56
CA ASP A 79 18.21 -3.76 -17.36
C ASP A 79 19.60 -3.10 -17.42
N GLY A 80 19.66 -1.80 -17.74
CA GLY A 80 20.90 -1.03 -17.75
C GLY A 80 21.57 -0.86 -16.38
N ARG A 81 20.91 -1.31 -15.30
CA ARG A 81 21.45 -1.35 -13.93
C ARG A 81 21.54 -2.77 -13.36
N HIS A 82 21.33 -3.79 -14.18
CA HIS A 82 21.29 -5.19 -13.78
C HIS A 82 20.35 -5.43 -12.59
N ALA A 83 19.25 -4.68 -12.54
CA ALA A 83 18.19 -4.85 -11.55
C ALA A 83 17.07 -5.70 -12.15
N THR A 84 16.67 -6.75 -11.44
CA THR A 84 15.56 -7.61 -11.85
C THR A 84 14.24 -6.99 -11.43
N ILE A 85 13.32 -6.82 -12.38
CA ILE A 85 11.91 -6.52 -12.09
C ILE A 85 11.17 -7.86 -11.95
N GLY A 86 10.39 -8.00 -10.88
CA GLY A 86 9.76 -9.27 -10.50
C GLY A 86 8.75 -9.79 -11.53
N GLU A 87 8.56 -11.12 -11.55
CA GLU A 87 7.69 -11.84 -12.48
C GLU A 87 6.19 -11.53 -12.27
N ASP A 88 5.80 -11.10 -11.07
CA ASP A 88 4.43 -10.69 -10.71
C ASP A 88 4.05 -9.28 -11.22
N SER A 89 4.68 -8.83 -12.32
CA SER A 89 4.44 -7.49 -12.88
C SER A 89 3.12 -7.45 -13.65
N GLU A 90 2.18 -6.63 -13.18
CA GLU A 90 0.88 -6.41 -13.85
C GLU A 90 0.91 -5.11 -14.67
N SER A 91 0.69 -5.21 -15.99
CA SER A 91 0.61 -4.06 -16.90
C SER A 91 -0.82 -3.78 -17.35
N GLY A 92 -1.25 -2.51 -17.31
CA GLY A 92 -2.54 -2.07 -17.84
C GLY A 92 -3.77 -2.66 -17.13
N ALA A 93 -3.60 -3.19 -15.92
CA ALA A 93 -4.66 -3.85 -15.18
C ALA A 93 -5.66 -2.84 -14.58
N ALA A 94 -6.96 -3.12 -14.71
CA ALA A 94 -8.01 -2.37 -14.04
C ALA A 94 -8.14 -2.76 -12.55
N GLN A 95 -7.65 -3.94 -12.18
CA GLN A 95 -7.62 -4.43 -10.82
C GLN A 95 -6.21 -4.92 -10.51
N TYR A 96 -5.63 -4.50 -9.39
CA TYR A 96 -4.30 -4.94 -8.94
C TYR A 96 -4.17 -4.82 -7.43
N THR A 97 -3.22 -5.55 -6.84
CA THR A 97 -2.83 -5.38 -5.44
C THR A 97 -1.51 -4.62 -5.34
N PHE A 98 -1.46 -3.57 -4.51
CA PHE A 98 -0.22 -2.87 -4.16
C PHE A 98 -0.14 -2.69 -2.64
N LEU A 99 0.97 -3.13 -2.02
CA LEU A 99 1.16 -3.12 -0.56
C LEU A 99 -0.03 -3.73 0.21
N TRP A 100 -0.56 -4.84 -0.29
CA TRP A 100 -1.72 -5.54 0.27
C TRP A 100 -3.03 -4.73 0.26
N VAL A 101 -3.08 -3.63 -0.50
CA VAL A 101 -4.29 -2.90 -0.87
C VAL A 101 -4.73 -3.33 -2.26
N GLN A 102 -5.99 -3.77 -2.38
CA GLN A 102 -6.62 -4.06 -3.65
C GLN A 102 -7.21 -2.77 -4.23
N PHE A 103 -6.79 -2.43 -5.45
CA PHE A 103 -7.36 -1.36 -6.25
C PHE A 103 -8.30 -1.98 -7.28
N ASP A 104 -9.53 -1.46 -7.38
CA ASP A 104 -10.49 -1.81 -8.42
C ASP A 104 -10.94 -0.55 -9.14
N HIS A 105 -10.36 -0.30 -10.30
CA HIS A 105 -10.68 0.87 -11.12
C HIS A 105 -11.99 0.70 -11.90
N THR A 106 -12.48 -0.52 -12.10
CA THR A 106 -13.77 -0.80 -12.74
C THR A 106 -14.90 -0.28 -11.84
N HIS A 107 -14.85 -0.63 -10.55
CA HIS A 107 -15.84 -0.22 -9.56
C HIS A 107 -15.46 1.05 -8.80
N ARG A 108 -14.27 1.61 -9.08
CA ARG A 108 -13.70 2.76 -8.36
C ARG A 108 -13.66 2.52 -6.86
N ALA A 109 -13.22 1.35 -6.45
CA ALA A 109 -13.15 0.91 -5.07
C ALA A 109 -11.71 0.60 -4.64
N VAL A 110 -11.46 0.75 -3.35
CA VAL A 110 -10.20 0.37 -2.71
C VAL A 110 -10.53 -0.46 -1.47
N SER A 111 -9.87 -1.60 -1.31
CA SER A 111 -10.10 -2.50 -0.18
C SER A 111 -8.79 -3.12 0.32
N LEU A 112 -8.82 -3.69 1.51
CA LEU A 112 -7.70 -4.47 2.05
C LEU A 112 -7.75 -5.88 1.47
N SER A 113 -6.62 -6.37 0.98
CA SER A 113 -6.51 -7.72 0.41
C SER A 113 -6.58 -8.81 1.48
N ASP A 114 -6.87 -10.04 1.07
CA ASP A 114 -6.82 -11.21 1.96
C ASP A 114 -5.42 -11.41 2.57
N LYS A 115 -4.36 -11.05 1.84
CA LYS A 115 -2.98 -11.07 2.32
C LYS A 115 -2.78 -10.12 3.51
N PHE A 116 -3.40 -8.94 3.48
CA PHE A 116 -3.41 -8.02 4.63
C PHE A 116 -4.12 -8.67 5.82
N VAL A 117 -5.33 -9.20 5.61
CA VAL A 117 -6.15 -9.79 6.68
C VAL A 117 -5.40 -10.95 7.35
N TRP A 118 -4.81 -11.83 6.55
CA TRP A 118 -4.02 -12.95 7.04
C TRP A 118 -2.78 -12.48 7.81
N SER A 119 -2.06 -11.49 7.29
CA SER A 119 -0.90 -10.87 7.96
C SER A 119 -1.25 -10.27 9.32
N VAL A 120 -2.40 -9.59 9.42
CA VAL A 120 -2.88 -9.03 10.70
C VAL A 120 -3.29 -10.14 11.66
N ARG A 121 -4.00 -11.17 11.19
CA ARG A 121 -4.42 -12.31 12.03
C ARG A 121 -3.24 -13.10 12.60
N ALA A 122 -2.12 -13.14 11.89
CA ALA A 122 -0.90 -13.80 12.33
C ALA A 122 -0.08 -13.01 13.36
N MET A 123 -0.52 -11.82 13.79
CA MET A 123 0.21 -11.01 14.77
C MET A 123 0.01 -11.51 16.21
N SER A 124 1.08 -11.47 17.00
CA SER A 124 1.04 -11.72 18.44
C SER A 124 0.29 -10.60 19.18
N ALA A 125 -0.16 -10.92 20.40
CA ALA A 125 -0.88 -9.98 21.24
C ALA A 125 -0.05 -8.72 21.57
N LEU A 126 -0.69 -7.55 21.56
CA LEU A 126 -0.06 -6.23 21.75
C LEU A 126 0.48 -5.97 23.17
N LYS A 127 0.22 -6.85 24.14
CA LYS A 127 0.47 -6.57 25.57
C LYS A 127 1.95 -6.45 25.95
N SER A 128 2.87 -6.96 25.14
CA SER A 128 4.31 -6.98 25.48
C SER A 128 5.22 -7.01 24.24
N LEU A 129 5.03 -6.07 23.31
CA LEU A 129 5.88 -5.99 22.12
C LEU A 129 7.19 -5.25 22.40
N THR A 130 8.30 -5.81 21.95
CA THR A 130 9.58 -5.10 21.81
C THR A 130 9.46 -3.98 20.75
N ILE A 131 10.39 -3.02 20.76
CA ILE A 131 10.42 -1.93 19.77
C ILE A 131 10.49 -2.49 18.32
N ALA A 132 11.23 -3.58 18.12
CA ALA A 132 11.31 -4.24 16.83
C ALA A 132 9.97 -4.83 16.39
N GLU A 133 9.25 -5.49 17.29
CA GLU A 133 7.92 -6.03 17.00
C GLU A 133 6.88 -4.92 16.80
N MET A 134 6.98 -3.82 17.56
CA MET A 134 6.13 -2.64 17.33
C MET A 134 6.34 -2.04 15.94
N GLU A 135 7.58 -1.97 15.44
CA GLU A 135 7.85 -1.55 14.06
C GLU A 135 7.17 -2.48 13.05
N VAL A 136 7.26 -3.80 13.25
CA VAL A 136 6.65 -4.80 12.37
C VAL A 136 5.12 -4.66 12.38
N VAL A 137 4.51 -4.54 13.56
CA VAL A 137 3.06 -4.34 13.69
C VAL A 137 2.63 -3.04 13.01
N ALA A 138 3.30 -1.92 13.30
CA ALA A 138 3.01 -0.64 12.66
C ALA A 138 3.13 -0.73 11.13
N SER A 139 4.17 -1.41 10.62
CA SER A 139 4.35 -1.65 9.19
C SER A 139 3.18 -2.41 8.56
N ARG A 140 2.66 -3.45 9.24
CA ARG A 140 1.54 -4.26 8.74
C ARG A 140 0.25 -3.46 8.65
N PHE A 141 0.08 -2.43 9.46
CA PHE A 141 -1.10 -1.56 9.45
C PHE A 141 -0.97 -0.34 8.53
N LEU A 142 0.20 -0.07 7.93
CA LEU A 142 0.37 1.04 6.96
C LEU A 142 -0.63 1.01 5.80
N PRO A 143 -0.97 -0.14 5.19
CA PRO A 143 -1.99 -0.22 4.13
C PRO A 143 -3.36 0.30 4.59
N ALA A 144 -3.80 -0.14 5.78
CA ALA A 144 -5.05 0.32 6.37
C ALA A 144 -4.99 1.80 6.75
N ALA A 145 -3.85 2.27 7.26
CA ALA A 145 -3.66 3.67 7.60
C ALA A 145 -3.74 4.59 6.38
N ALA A 146 -3.24 4.14 5.22
CA ALA A 146 -3.34 4.88 3.96
C ALA A 146 -4.80 5.04 3.50
N ILE A 147 -5.61 3.98 3.61
CA ILE A 147 -7.04 4.02 3.23
C ILE A 147 -7.84 4.87 4.23
N LEU A 148 -7.57 4.71 5.52
CA LEU A 148 -8.29 5.40 6.61
C LEU A 148 -7.75 6.80 6.90
N CYS A 149 -6.75 7.26 6.14
CA CYS A 149 -6.10 8.56 6.30
C CYS A 149 -5.59 8.84 7.74
N THR A 150 -5.03 7.83 8.41
CA THR A 150 -4.53 7.97 9.79
C THR A 150 -3.04 8.36 9.83
N ARG A 151 -2.59 8.88 10.98
CA ARG A 151 -1.20 9.34 11.18
C ARG A 151 -0.17 8.22 11.43
N LEU A 152 -0.54 6.95 11.25
CA LEU A 152 0.31 5.81 11.60
C LEU A 152 1.68 5.83 10.88
N CYS A 153 1.73 6.35 9.67
CA CYS A 153 2.98 6.47 8.90
C CYS A 153 4.05 7.27 9.65
N ALA A 154 3.68 8.39 10.27
CA ALA A 154 4.61 9.21 11.05
C ALA A 154 5.15 8.43 12.26
N TYR A 155 4.29 7.67 12.93
CA TYR A 155 4.70 6.83 14.06
C TYR A 155 5.58 5.65 13.63
N TYR A 156 5.28 5.01 12.50
CA TYR A 156 6.12 3.95 11.94
C TYR A 156 7.55 4.46 11.67
N PHE A 157 7.70 5.61 11.01
CA PHE A 157 9.02 6.20 10.75
C PHE A 157 9.75 6.56 12.04
N PHE A 158 9.03 7.09 13.03
CA PHE A 158 9.61 7.38 14.35
C PHE A 158 10.12 6.10 15.04
N ILE A 159 9.29 5.06 15.13
CA ILE A 159 9.65 3.77 15.75
C ILE A 159 10.85 3.17 15.02
N LYS A 160 10.87 3.23 13.68
CA LYS A 160 11.97 2.74 12.86
C LYS A 160 13.28 3.46 13.14
N ALA A 161 13.24 4.79 13.23
CA ALA A 161 14.41 5.60 13.58
C ALA A 161 14.93 5.28 14.98
N VAL A 162 14.03 5.12 15.96
CA VAL A 162 14.38 4.72 17.34
C VAL A 162 15.03 3.34 17.34
N ARG A 163 14.44 2.35 16.66
CA ARG A 163 15.02 1.00 16.56
C ARG A 163 16.42 1.03 15.95
N GLN A 164 16.61 1.76 14.87
CA GLN A 164 17.91 1.87 14.19
C GLN A 164 18.97 2.48 15.11
N ARG A 165 18.64 3.54 15.85
CA ARG A 165 19.55 4.16 16.82
C ARG A 165 19.91 3.21 17.96
N LEU A 166 18.93 2.55 18.55
CA LEU A 166 19.19 1.57 19.61
C LEU A 166 20.03 0.39 19.12
N SER A 167 19.77 -0.08 17.89
CA SER A 167 20.58 -1.13 17.27
C SER A 167 22.01 -0.69 16.97
N ALA A 168 22.23 0.58 16.62
CA ALA A 168 23.57 1.13 16.41
C ALA A 168 24.35 1.18 17.74
N LEU A 169 23.70 1.70 18.79
CA LEU A 169 24.27 1.74 20.14
C LEU A 169 24.62 0.34 20.65
N ASN A 170 23.74 -0.65 20.46
CA ASN A 170 23.99 -2.04 20.85
C ASN A 170 25.15 -2.69 20.07
N ARG A 171 25.52 -2.14 18.90
CA ARG A 171 26.67 -2.57 18.10
C ARG A 171 27.93 -1.74 18.37
N GLY A 172 27.88 -0.78 19.30
CA GLY A 172 28.99 0.13 19.59
C GLY A 172 29.24 1.18 18.51
N LEU A 173 28.24 1.45 17.66
CA LEU A 173 28.31 2.45 16.60
C LEU A 173 27.64 3.74 17.10
N CYS A 174 28.42 4.82 17.21
CA CYS A 174 27.98 6.15 17.63
C CYS A 174 27.81 7.08 16.43
#